data_AF-A0A537EDN2-F1
#
_entry.id   AF-A0A537EDN2-F1
#
_cell.length_a   1.000
_cell.length_b   1.000
_cell.length_c   1.000
_cell.angle_alpha   90.00
_cell.angle_beta   90.00
_cell.angle_gamma   90.00
#
_symmetry.space_group_name_H-M   'P 1'
#
loop_
_entity.id
_entity.type
_entity.pdbx_description
1 polymer ?
#
loop_
_entity_poly.entity_id
_entity_poly.type
_entity_poly.pdbx_seq_one_letter_code
_entity_poly.pdbx_strand_id
1 'polypeptide(L)'
;MTPEGPLGLVSSYVHTLPTIAFGDRLRDKFTILFNRILHATYPLNALWYDLFGRALVDPESLINGYACKYRTLTFRCPGGNAELQFLNNWEPEVKRLVASLTRGDAIDVGANMGLYSIMLSRCSRDARRILSIEPNPTYFK
;
A
#
# COMPACT_ATOMS: atom_id res chain seq x y z
N MET A 1 2.25 4.34 -19.12
CA MET A 1 3.19 3.33 -18.61
C MET A 1 4.42 3.36 -19.49
N THR A 2 5.44 4.13 -19.10
CA THR A 2 6.77 4.02 -19.70
C THR A 2 7.52 2.90 -18.97
N PRO A 3 8.19 1.98 -19.68
CA PRO A 3 9.07 1.02 -19.04
C PRO A 3 10.36 1.76 -18.74
N GLU A 4 10.45 2.40 -17.57
CA GLU A 4 11.74 2.91 -17.15
C GLU A 4 12.62 1.70 -16.82
N GLY A 5 13.79 1.65 -17.48
CA GLY A 5 14.75 0.56 -17.31
C GLY A 5 15.23 0.41 -15.85
N PRO A 6 16.23 -0.46 -15.60
CA PRO A 6 16.68 -0.80 -14.25
C PRO A 6 17.01 0.40 -13.33
N LEU A 7 17.35 1.57 -13.90
CA LEU A 7 17.59 2.82 -13.15
C LEU A 7 16.30 3.50 -12.63
N GLY A 8 15.19 3.44 -13.37
CA GLY A 8 13.89 3.97 -12.91
C GLY A 8 13.28 3.13 -11.79
N LEU A 9 13.55 1.82 -11.82
CA LEU A 9 13.24 0.90 -10.72
C LEU A 9 13.98 1.32 -9.43
N VAL A 10 15.30 1.52 -9.48
CA VAL A 10 16.10 1.94 -8.30
C VAL A 10 15.65 3.29 -7.73
N SER A 11 15.35 4.27 -8.60
CA SER A 11 14.81 5.56 -8.15
C SER A 11 13.46 5.40 -7.44
N SER A 12 12.61 4.49 -7.89
CA SER A 12 11.31 4.20 -7.27
C SER A 12 11.44 3.66 -5.84
N TYR A 13 12.42 2.79 -5.55
CA TYR A 13 12.56 2.16 -4.23
C TYR A 13 12.89 3.12 -3.11
N VAL A 14 13.79 4.09 -3.33
CA VAL A 14 14.19 5.05 -2.30
C VAL A 14 12.98 5.87 -1.83
N HIS A 15 12.05 6.19 -2.74
CA HIS A 15 10.81 6.89 -2.40
C HIS A 15 9.85 6.06 -1.55
N THR A 16 10.05 4.74 -1.46
CA THR A 16 9.25 3.85 -0.59
C THR A 16 9.83 3.69 0.81
N LEU A 17 11.13 3.96 1.04
CA LEU A 17 11.76 3.81 2.36
C LEU A 17 11.06 4.56 3.50
N PRO A 18 10.49 5.77 3.30
CA PRO A 18 9.76 6.45 4.36
C PRO A 18 8.57 5.65 4.90
N THR A 19 8.07 4.63 4.18
CA THR A 19 6.97 3.81 4.68
C THR A 19 7.31 2.94 5.88
N ILE A 20 8.60 2.66 6.11
CA ILE A 20 9.07 1.94 7.30
C ILE A 20 8.61 2.66 8.57
N ALA A 21 8.54 3.99 8.55
CA ALA A 21 8.09 4.78 9.69
C ALA A 21 6.61 4.52 10.06
N PHE A 22 5.80 4.03 9.11
CA PHE A 22 4.40 3.71 9.35
C PHE A 22 4.20 2.39 10.10
N GLY A 23 5.21 1.57 10.38
CA GLY A 23 4.99 0.38 11.21
C GLY A 23 4.48 0.74 12.62
N ASP A 24 3.39 0.10 13.06
CA ASP A 24 2.75 0.37 14.36
C ASP A 24 3.67 0.03 15.54
N ARG A 25 4.34 -1.13 15.47
CA ARG A 25 5.35 -1.58 16.44
C ARG A 25 6.71 -1.72 15.78
N LEU A 26 7.77 -1.83 16.59
CA LEU A 26 9.14 -2.07 16.07
C LEU A 26 9.20 -3.29 15.14
N ARG A 27 8.52 -4.38 15.51
CA ARG A 27 8.40 -5.58 14.66
C ARG A 27 7.82 -5.25 13.28
N ASP A 28 6.75 -4.46 13.21
CA ASP A 28 6.13 -4.09 11.94
C ASP A 28 7.07 -3.26 11.08
N LYS A 29 7.86 -2.36 11.69
CA LYS A 29 8.88 -1.60 10.95
C LYS A 29 9.95 -2.50 10.33
N PHE A 30 10.43 -3.50 11.08
CA PHE A 30 11.35 -4.49 10.54
C PHE A 30 10.70 -5.34 9.44
N THR A 31 9.43 -5.72 9.59
CA THR A 31 8.69 -6.42 8.54
C THR A 31 8.58 -5.58 7.27
N ILE A 32 8.24 -4.29 7.39
CA ILE A 32 8.17 -3.37 6.24
C ILE A 32 9.55 -3.22 5.60
N LEU A 33 10.61 -3.02 6.39
CA LEU A 33 11.98 -2.96 5.87
C LEU A 33 12.35 -4.24 5.10
N PHE A 34 12.08 -5.41 5.69
CA PHE A 34 12.34 -6.69 5.03
C PHE A 34 11.54 -6.82 3.74
N ASN A 35 10.27 -6.42 3.74
CA ASN A 35 9.43 -6.38 2.54
C ASN A 35 10.02 -5.49 1.44
N ARG A 36 10.50 -4.29 1.78
CA ARG A 36 11.15 -3.37 0.83
C ARG A 36 12.44 -3.98 0.25
N ILE A 37 13.24 -4.65 1.07
CA ILE A 37 14.45 -5.38 0.63
C ILE A 37 14.07 -6.52 -0.31
N LEU A 38 13.05 -7.31 0.03
CA LEU A 38 12.57 -8.40 -0.82
C LEU A 38 12.08 -7.87 -2.17
N HIS A 39 11.34 -6.77 -2.20
CA HIS A 39 10.95 -6.16 -3.46
C HIS A 39 12.15 -5.64 -4.27
N ALA A 40 13.25 -5.21 -3.64
CA ALA A 40 14.47 -4.84 -4.37
C ALA A 40 15.11 -6.03 -5.11
N THR A 41 14.76 -7.27 -4.73
CA THR A 41 15.18 -8.49 -5.46
C THR A 41 14.37 -8.73 -6.73
N TYR A 42 13.35 -7.91 -7.06
CA TYR A 42 12.47 -8.10 -8.22
C TYR A 42 13.21 -8.32 -9.55
N PRO A 43 14.27 -7.57 -9.90
CA PRO A 43 15.00 -7.82 -11.15
C PRO A 43 15.62 -9.22 -11.20
N LEU A 44 16.16 -9.71 -10.08
CA LEU A 44 16.70 -11.06 -9.98
C LEU A 44 15.58 -12.11 -10.05
N ASN A 45 14.46 -11.83 -9.39
CA ASN A 45 13.27 -12.67 -9.43
C ASN A 45 12.70 -12.81 -10.85
N ALA A 46 12.68 -11.73 -11.63
CA ALA A 46 12.23 -11.74 -13.01
C ALA A 46 13.14 -12.60 -13.89
N LEU A 47 14.47 -12.39 -13.81
CA LEU A 47 15.44 -13.22 -14.52
C LEU A 47 15.34 -14.71 -14.15
N TRP A 48 15.15 -15.01 -12.87
CA TRP A 48 14.98 -16.38 -12.40
C TRP A 48 13.68 -17.00 -12.89
N TYR A 49 12.59 -16.23 -12.91
CA TYR A 49 11.30 -16.69 -13.43
C TYR A 49 11.40 -17.02 -14.92
N ASP A 50 12.09 -16.19 -15.72
CA ASP A 50 12.30 -16.46 -17.15
C ASP A 50 13.09 -17.75 -17.41
N LEU A 51 14.03 -18.10 -16.53
CA LEU A 51 14.85 -19.30 -16.66
C LEU A 51 14.20 -20.57 -16.10
N PHE A 52 13.43 -20.47 -15.02
CA PHE A 52 12.97 -21.62 -14.24
C PHE A 52 11.44 -21.71 -14.08
N GLY A 53 10.67 -20.75 -14.58
CA GLY A 53 9.21 -20.72 -14.54
C GLY A 53 8.59 -20.54 -13.14
N ARG A 54 9.38 -20.10 -12.15
CA ARG A 54 8.95 -19.90 -10.76
C ARG A 54 9.71 -18.74 -10.12
N ALA A 55 9.14 -18.10 -9.09
CA ALA A 55 9.83 -17.05 -8.35
C ALA A 55 11.02 -17.64 -7.56
N LEU A 56 12.12 -16.87 -7.45
CA LEU A 56 13.24 -17.20 -6.57
C LEU A 56 12.88 -16.95 -5.11
N VAL A 57 12.23 -15.81 -4.85
CA VAL A 57 11.72 -15.41 -3.54
C VAL A 57 10.32 -14.85 -3.71
N ASP A 58 9.34 -15.40 -3.01
CA ASP A 58 7.98 -14.85 -3.00
C ASP A 58 7.75 -14.07 -1.69
N PRO A 59 7.72 -12.72 -1.72
CA PRO A 59 7.49 -11.92 -0.53
C PRO A 59 6.16 -12.21 0.17
N GLU A 60 5.10 -12.56 -0.58
CA GLU A 60 3.78 -12.84 -0.01
C GLU A 60 3.79 -14.14 0.80
N SER A 61 4.60 -15.12 0.40
CA SER A 61 4.79 -16.36 1.16
C SER A 61 5.60 -16.17 2.45
N LEU A 62 6.44 -15.14 2.52
CA LEU A 62 7.35 -14.88 3.64
C LEU A 62 6.76 -13.90 4.66
N ILE A 63 5.84 -13.03 4.22
CA ILE A 63 5.28 -11.96 5.05
C ILE A 63 3.78 -12.15 5.19
N ASN A 64 3.37 -12.73 6.32
CA ASN A 64 1.97 -12.99 6.68
C ASN A 64 1.18 -11.73 7.11
N GLY A 65 1.67 -10.54 6.74
CA GLY A 65 1.11 -9.24 7.09
C GLY A 65 1.79 -8.51 8.26
N TYR A 66 1.47 -7.22 8.38
CA TYR A 66 1.98 -6.30 9.41
C TYR A 66 0.95 -5.21 9.72
N ALA A 67 1.14 -4.50 10.82
CA ALA A 67 0.31 -3.36 11.18
C ALA A 67 0.99 -2.04 10.80
N CYS A 68 0.24 -1.17 10.12
CA CYS A 68 0.66 0.20 9.85
C CYS A 68 -0.15 1.20 10.67
N LYS A 69 0.52 2.17 11.26
CA LYS A 69 -0.08 3.33 11.93
C LYS A 69 -0.06 4.53 11.02
N TYR A 70 -1.24 5.09 10.77
CA TYR A 70 -1.41 6.34 10.05
C TYR A 70 -2.26 7.30 10.89
N ARG A 71 -1.63 8.37 11.37
CA ARG A 71 -2.21 9.30 12.34
C ARG A 71 -2.70 8.54 13.59
N THR A 72 -4.00 8.54 13.85
CA THR A 72 -4.65 7.87 14.99
C THR A 72 -5.19 6.48 14.67
N LEU A 73 -4.97 5.99 13.44
CA LEU A 73 -5.52 4.72 12.96
C LEU A 73 -4.43 3.67 12.81
N THR A 74 -4.82 2.42 13.02
CA THR A 74 -3.99 1.25 12.72
C THR A 74 -4.69 0.43 11.64
N PHE A 75 -3.92 0.06 10.61
CA PHE A 75 -4.35 -0.71 9.44
C PHE A 75 -3.62 -2.04 9.42
N ARG A 76 -4.34 -3.11 9.09
CA ARG A 76 -3.73 -4.42 8.82
C ARG A 76 -3.36 -4.50 7.35
N CYS A 77 -2.08 -4.67 7.05
CA CYS A 77 -1.55 -4.75 5.70
C CYS A 77 -1.21 -6.22 5.40
N PRO A 78 -1.76 -6.82 4.32
CA PRO A 78 -1.56 -8.24 4.02
C PRO A 78 -0.22 -8.61 3.36
N GLY A 79 0.84 -7.81 3.53
CA GLY A 79 2.06 -7.94 2.71
C GLY A 79 1.98 -7.10 1.42
N GLY A 80 3.04 -7.08 0.61
CA GLY A 80 3.05 -6.36 -0.66
C GLY A 80 3.26 -4.85 -0.52
N ASN A 81 2.43 -4.00 -1.12
CA ASN A 81 2.68 -2.55 -1.22
C ASN A 81 1.58 -1.66 -0.62
N ALA A 82 0.75 -2.21 0.27
CA ALA A 82 -0.40 -1.48 0.83
C ALA A 82 0.02 -0.16 1.51
N GLU A 83 1.11 -0.16 2.26
CA GLU A 83 1.56 0.99 3.05
C GLU A 83 2.06 2.18 2.21
N LEU A 84 2.32 1.98 0.90
CA LEU A 84 2.69 3.08 0.01
C LEU A 84 1.60 4.16 -0.03
N GLN A 85 0.33 3.75 0.15
CA GLN A 85 -0.82 4.66 0.19
C GLN A 85 -0.74 5.69 1.31
N PHE A 86 0.09 5.50 2.34
CA PHE A 86 0.27 6.48 3.42
C PHE A 86 1.22 7.63 3.05
N LEU A 87 2.08 7.47 2.03
CA LEU A 87 3.04 8.51 1.63
C LEU A 87 2.34 9.72 1.00
N ASN A 88 2.76 10.94 1.33
CA ASN A 88 2.11 12.15 0.78
C ASN A 88 2.23 12.28 -0.75
N ASN A 89 3.27 11.70 -1.35
CA ASN A 89 3.47 11.67 -2.80
C ASN A 89 2.74 10.50 -3.49
N TRP A 90 2.11 9.60 -2.73
CA TRP A 90 1.20 8.61 -3.29
C TRP A 90 -0.13 9.29 -3.60
N GLU A 91 -0.44 9.40 -4.90
CA GLU A 91 -1.68 9.97 -5.44
C GLU A 91 -2.08 11.31 -4.77
N PRO A 92 -1.20 12.33 -4.81
CA PRO A 92 -1.40 13.57 -4.06
C PRO A 92 -2.68 14.31 -4.46
N GLU A 93 -3.06 14.23 -5.74
CA GLU A 93 -4.28 14.85 -6.27
C GLU A 93 -5.55 14.15 -5.77
N VAL A 94 -5.52 12.81 -5.66
CA VAL A 94 -6.64 12.03 -5.10
C VAL A 94 -6.84 12.38 -3.63
N LYS A 95 -5.75 12.44 -2.86
CA LYS A 95 -5.80 12.85 -1.45
C LYS A 95 -6.35 14.25 -1.26
N ARG A 96 -5.95 15.19 -2.13
CA ARG A 96 -6.47 16.57 -2.11
C ARG A 96 -7.95 16.61 -2.45
N LEU A 97 -8.38 15.86 -3.47
CA LEU A 97 -9.77 15.74 -3.86
C LEU A 97 -10.60 15.18 -2.71
N VAL A 98 -10.22 14.03 -2.15
CA VAL A 98 -10.91 13.40 -1.01
C VAL A 98 -11.03 14.36 0.17
N ALA A 99 -9.94 15.07 0.50
CA ALA A 99 -9.94 16.04 1.60
C ALA A 99 -10.88 17.24 1.35
N SER A 100 -11.13 17.60 0.09
CA SER A 100 -12.03 18.72 -0.27
C SER A 100 -13.52 18.36 -0.23
N LEU A 101 -13.89 17.08 -0.16
CA LEU A 101 -15.28 16.62 -0.23
C LEU A 101 -16.03 16.84 1.09
N THR A 102 -16.90 17.84 1.13
CA THR A 102 -17.65 18.22 2.35
C THR A 102 -19.07 17.66 2.45
N ARG A 103 -19.67 17.17 1.34
CA ARG A 103 -21.00 16.52 1.32
C ARG A 103 -21.16 15.43 0.25
N GLY A 104 -22.17 14.56 0.41
CA GLY A 104 -22.60 13.55 -0.58
C GLY A 104 -22.10 12.12 -0.34
N ASP A 105 -22.86 11.11 -0.79
CA ASP A 105 -22.44 9.70 -0.77
C ASP A 105 -21.21 9.45 -1.66
N ALA A 106 -20.44 8.41 -1.35
CA ALA A 106 -19.21 8.09 -2.06
C ALA A 106 -19.06 6.59 -2.35
N ILE A 107 -18.37 6.29 -3.45
CA ILE A 107 -17.98 4.93 -3.83
C ILE A 107 -16.46 4.91 -3.95
N ASP A 108 -15.81 3.98 -3.24
CA ASP A 108 -14.36 3.76 -3.25
C ASP A 108 -14.08 2.40 -3.92
N VAL A 109 -13.53 2.41 -5.14
CA VAL A 109 -13.29 1.20 -5.95
C VAL A 109 -11.80 0.89 -5.96
N GLY A 110 -11.45 -0.35 -5.59
CA GLY A 110 -10.06 -0.69 -5.27
C GLY A 110 -9.68 -0.20 -3.88
N ALA A 111 -10.60 -0.36 -2.92
CA ALA A 111 -10.49 0.24 -1.60
C ALA A 111 -9.28 -0.26 -0.80
N ASN A 112 -8.67 -1.40 -1.18
CA ASN A 112 -7.51 -1.98 -0.53
C ASN A 112 -7.77 -2.14 0.99
N MET A 113 -6.88 -1.62 1.83
CA MET A 113 -7.03 -1.54 3.29
C MET A 113 -7.99 -0.44 3.78
N GLY A 114 -8.68 0.27 2.89
CA GLY A 114 -9.75 1.22 3.21
C GLY A 114 -9.30 2.62 3.61
N LEU A 115 -8.08 3.05 3.25
CA LEU A 115 -7.56 4.37 3.64
C LEU A 115 -8.46 5.51 3.15
N TYR A 116 -8.79 5.54 1.86
CA TYR A 116 -9.62 6.61 1.30
C TYR A 116 -11.07 6.53 1.77
N SER A 117 -11.63 5.33 1.91
CA SER A 117 -12.92 5.10 2.58
C SER A 117 -12.97 5.74 3.97
N ILE A 118 -11.92 5.59 4.80
CA ILE A 118 -11.88 6.22 6.13
C ILE A 118 -11.63 7.73 6.05
N MET A 119 -10.84 8.21 5.09
CA MET A 119 -10.67 9.65 4.88
C MET A 119 -12.00 10.32 4.50
N LEU A 120 -12.75 9.71 3.58
CA LEU A 120 -14.07 10.16 3.15
C LEU A 120 -15.07 10.19 4.32
N SER A 121 -15.04 9.20 5.22
CA SER A 121 -15.94 9.16 6.37
C SER A 121 -15.67 10.29 7.36
N ARG A 122 -14.42 10.73 7.49
CA ARG A 122 -13.99 11.79 8.40
C ARG A 122 -14.21 13.20 7.87
N CYS A 123 -14.31 13.38 6.55
CA CYS A 123 -14.56 14.69 5.93
C CYS A 123 -16.03 15.14 6.03
N SER A 124 -16.94 14.29 6.50
CA SER A 124 -18.36 14.62 6.60
C SER A 124 -18.83 14.89 8.02
N ARG A 125 -19.60 15.97 8.20
CA ARG A 125 -20.31 16.26 9.45
C ARG A 125 -21.66 15.55 9.55
N ASP A 126 -22.24 15.17 8.41
CA ASP A 126 -23.51 14.43 8.33
C ASP A 126 -23.26 12.98 7.91
N ALA A 127 -24.11 12.06 8.40
CA ALA A 127 -24.01 10.63 8.13
C ALA A 127 -24.08 10.35 6.62
N ARG A 128 -22.99 9.80 6.06
CA ARG A 128 -22.88 9.38 4.65
C ARG A 128 -22.80 7.88 4.53
N ARG A 129 -23.28 7.36 3.41
CA ARG A 129 -23.00 5.98 3.00
C ARG A 129 -21.73 5.99 2.14
N ILE A 130 -20.79 5.12 2.50
CA ILE A 130 -19.58 4.88 1.72
C ILE A 130 -19.63 3.42 1.28
N LEU A 131 -19.66 3.19 -0.02
CA LEU A 131 -19.58 1.86 -0.60
C LEU A 131 -18.12 1.60 -1.01
N SER A 132 -17.44 0.75 -0.25
CA SER A 132 -16.07 0.33 -0.54
C SER A 132 -16.09 -1.01 -1.27
N ILE A 133 -15.40 -1.09 -2.41
CA ILE A 133 -15.31 -2.29 -3.24
C ILE A 133 -13.83 -2.69 -3.32
N GLU A 134 -13.51 -3.89 -2.84
CA GLU A 134 -12.18 -4.49 -2.95
C GLU A 134 -12.36 -5.95 -3.40
N PRO A 135 -11.87 -6.34 -4.59
CA PRO A 135 -12.01 -7.72 -5.07
C PRO A 135 -11.07 -8.70 -4.37
N ASN A 136 -9.95 -8.25 -3.79
CA ASN A 136 -8.98 -9.13 -3.16
C ASN A 136 -9.47 -9.57 -1.76
N PRO A 137 -9.76 -10.87 -1.56
CA PRO A 137 -10.33 -11.37 -0.30
C PRO A 137 -9.38 -11.21 0.89
N THR A 138 -8.08 -10.99 0.65
CA THR A 138 -7.07 -10.88 1.71
C THR A 138 -7.30 -9.66 2.61
N TYR A 139 -8.01 -8.63 2.12
CA TYR A 139 -8.35 -7.45 2.91
C TYR A 139 -9.58 -7.63 3.83
N PHE A 140 -10.25 -8.78 3.77
CA PHE A 140 -11.45 -9.08 4.58
C PHE A 140 -11.23 -10.18 5.63
N LYS A 141 -10.00 -10.69 5.76
CA LYS A 141 -9.61 -11.78 6.68
C LYS A 141 -8.84 -11.26 7.90
#